data_AF-I2ALB7-F1
#
_entry.id   AF-I2ALB7-F1
#
_cell.length_a   1.000
_cell.length_b   1.000
_cell.length_c   1.000
_cell.angle_alpha   90.00
_cell.angle_beta   90.00
_cell.angle_gamma   90.00
#
_symmetry.space_group_name_H-M   'P 1'
#
loop_
_entity.id
_entity.type
_entity.pdbx_description
1 polymer ?
#
loop_
_entity_poly.entity_id
_entity_poly.type
_entity_poly.pdbx_seq_one_letter_code
_entity_poly.pdbx_strand_id
1 'polypeptide(L)'
;MASASAASAATGATAGATSARAAEQQRLQRLVDAVARQEPRLSWAAGLRDDGTTTLLVTDLAGGWIPPHIRLPAHVTLLEPSARRHDANVVDLLGAITVAAAHHANTYVAEPGSDEPALSGDRPARSAAPPVDELGPTLVEAVRRRDGLPRIAQAVAAPAVRKTGVLESEIEMLRECVSDIQHSVMTAYPHHDPAAVGDWMLLAAIEALIDGHEYLANYHLAWFEAISHRGGS
;
A
#
# COMPACT_ATOMS: atom_id res chain seq x y z
N MET A 1 -31.29 -19.76 -42.62
CA MET A 1 -30.84 -20.38 -41.35
C MET A 1 -29.46 -19.90 -40.89
N ALA A 2 -28.50 -19.61 -41.78
CA ALA A 2 -27.17 -19.11 -41.39
C ALA A 2 -27.17 -17.72 -40.69
N SER A 3 -28.06 -16.81 -41.08
CA SER A 3 -28.14 -15.46 -40.49
C SER A 3 -28.65 -15.45 -39.04
N ALA A 4 -29.61 -16.31 -38.71
CA ALA A 4 -30.16 -16.42 -37.35
C ALA A 4 -29.15 -17.08 -36.39
N SER A 5 -28.35 -18.04 -36.85
CA SER A 5 -27.30 -18.67 -36.03
C SER A 5 -26.14 -17.69 -35.76
N ALA A 6 -25.76 -16.87 -36.75
CA ALA A 6 -24.75 -15.83 -36.58
C ALA A 6 -25.22 -14.72 -35.63
N ALA A 7 -26.47 -14.28 -35.72
CA ALA A 7 -27.05 -13.30 -34.80
C ALA A 7 -27.15 -13.85 -33.36
N SER A 8 -27.58 -15.11 -33.20
CA SER A 8 -27.65 -15.76 -31.88
C SER A 8 -26.26 -15.94 -31.25
N ALA A 9 -25.25 -16.34 -32.04
CA ALA A 9 -23.86 -16.44 -31.57
C ALA A 9 -23.29 -15.08 -31.16
N ALA A 10 -23.56 -14.02 -31.93
CA ALA A 10 -23.16 -12.65 -31.58
C ALA A 10 -23.80 -12.17 -30.27
N THR A 11 -25.11 -12.43 -30.07
CA THR A 11 -25.80 -12.08 -28.82
C THR A 11 -25.28 -12.87 -27.60
N GLY A 12 -24.99 -14.16 -27.78
CA GLY A 12 -24.41 -15.00 -26.72
C GLY A 12 -23.00 -14.54 -26.33
N ALA A 13 -22.17 -14.17 -27.31
CA ALA A 13 -20.84 -13.61 -27.07
C ALA A 13 -20.91 -12.28 -26.32
N THR A 14 -21.84 -11.38 -26.68
CA THR A 14 -22.03 -10.12 -25.94
C THR A 14 -22.51 -10.33 -24.51
N ALA A 15 -23.45 -11.25 -24.27
CA ALA A 15 -23.95 -11.56 -22.93
C ALA A 15 -22.88 -12.22 -22.04
N GLY A 16 -22.02 -13.07 -22.64
CA GLY A 16 -20.86 -13.64 -21.96
C GLY A 16 -19.85 -12.58 -21.55
N ALA A 17 -19.54 -11.64 -22.45
CA ALA A 17 -18.61 -10.54 -22.18
C ALA A 17 -19.10 -9.59 -21.08
N THR A 18 -20.40 -9.24 -21.07
CA THR A 18 -20.98 -8.42 -19.99
C THR A 18 -20.94 -9.14 -18.65
N SER A 19 -21.23 -10.44 -18.63
CA SER A 19 -21.18 -11.26 -17.41
C SER A 19 -19.77 -11.36 -16.85
N ALA A 20 -18.77 -11.58 -17.71
CA ALA A 20 -17.37 -11.62 -17.32
C ALA A 20 -16.90 -10.27 -16.73
N ARG A 21 -17.27 -9.15 -17.38
CA ARG A 21 -16.95 -7.81 -16.87
C ARG A 21 -17.58 -7.54 -15.50
N ALA A 22 -18.85 -7.94 -15.30
CA ALA A 22 -19.52 -7.78 -14.02
C ALA A 22 -18.86 -8.62 -12.90
N ALA A 23 -18.46 -9.86 -13.22
CA ALA A 23 -17.74 -10.72 -12.28
C ALA A 23 -16.37 -10.12 -11.91
N GLU A 24 -15.64 -9.56 -12.86
CA GLU A 24 -14.35 -8.89 -12.60
C GLU A 24 -14.53 -7.63 -11.75
N GLN A 25 -15.55 -6.82 -12.04
CA GLN A 25 -15.87 -5.65 -11.22
C GLN A 25 -16.16 -6.06 -9.77
N GLN A 26 -16.96 -7.12 -9.55
CA GLN A 26 -17.25 -7.62 -8.21
C GLN A 26 -16.01 -8.18 -7.52
N ARG A 27 -15.12 -8.87 -8.25
CA ARG A 27 -13.84 -9.34 -7.73
C ARG A 27 -12.99 -8.16 -7.24
N LEU A 28 -12.81 -7.12 -8.05
CA LEU A 28 -12.04 -5.94 -7.67
C LEU A 28 -12.67 -5.21 -6.47
N GLN A 29 -14.00 -5.11 -6.42
CA GLN A 29 -14.68 -4.50 -5.28
C GLN A 29 -14.38 -5.25 -3.98
N ARG A 30 -14.38 -6.60 -4.00
CA ARG A 30 -14.02 -7.39 -2.81
C ARG A 30 -12.60 -7.16 -2.33
N LEU A 31 -11.65 -6.95 -3.25
CA LEU A 31 -10.26 -6.63 -2.90
C LEU A 31 -10.17 -5.24 -2.24
N VAL A 32 -10.88 -4.26 -2.79
CA VAL A 32 -10.97 -2.91 -2.22
C VAL A 32 -11.61 -2.93 -0.85
N ASP A 33 -12.76 -3.61 -0.71
CA ASP A 33 -13.49 -3.70 0.55
C ASP A 33 -12.66 -4.40 1.63
N ALA A 34 -11.85 -5.40 1.28
CA ALA A 34 -11.00 -6.12 2.22
C ALA A 34 -9.91 -5.23 2.86
N VAL A 35 -9.37 -4.25 2.13
CA VAL A 35 -8.42 -3.28 2.70
C VAL A 35 -9.14 -2.08 3.32
N ALA A 36 -10.28 -1.66 2.76
CA ALA A 36 -11.10 -0.59 3.33
C ALA A 36 -11.72 -0.98 4.67
N ARG A 37 -12.03 -2.27 4.91
CA ARG A 37 -12.46 -2.75 6.24
C ARG A 37 -11.37 -2.59 7.31
N GLN A 38 -10.10 -2.77 6.92
CA GLN A 38 -8.97 -2.61 7.83
C GLN A 38 -8.69 -1.13 8.14
N GLU A 39 -8.87 -0.26 7.14
CA GLU A 39 -8.70 1.19 7.30
C GLU A 39 -9.69 1.97 6.42
N PRO A 40 -10.91 2.24 6.94
CA PRO A 40 -11.97 2.88 6.16
C PRO A 40 -11.76 4.38 6.01
N ARG A 41 -10.87 4.99 6.81
CA ARG A 41 -10.56 6.43 6.77
C ARG A 41 -9.83 6.84 5.49
N LEU A 42 -9.20 5.90 4.79
CA LEU A 42 -8.49 6.13 3.54
C LEU A 42 -9.36 5.85 2.32
N SER A 43 -9.03 6.52 1.21
CA SER A 43 -9.54 6.11 -0.09
C SER A 43 -8.69 4.97 -0.65
N TRP A 44 -9.35 4.03 -1.33
CA TRP A 44 -8.73 2.84 -1.91
C TRP A 44 -9.23 2.65 -3.33
N ALA A 45 -8.40 2.11 -4.21
CA ALA A 45 -8.87 1.61 -5.50
C ALA A 45 -8.08 0.39 -5.95
N ALA A 46 -8.75 -0.49 -6.69
CA ALA A 46 -8.12 -1.61 -7.38
C ALA A 46 -8.52 -1.60 -8.86
N GLY A 47 -7.58 -1.96 -9.73
CA GLY A 47 -7.82 -1.96 -11.17
C GLY A 47 -7.08 -3.09 -11.89
N LEU A 48 -7.73 -3.68 -12.88
CA LEU A 48 -7.12 -4.66 -13.78
C LEU A 48 -6.41 -3.93 -14.91
N ARG A 49 -5.11 -4.17 -15.08
CA ARG A 49 -4.30 -3.62 -16.18
C ARG A 49 -4.73 -4.19 -17.53
N ASP A 50 -4.26 -3.56 -18.61
CA ASP A 50 -4.55 -3.96 -20.00
C ASP A 50 -3.95 -5.32 -20.37
N ASP A 51 -3.01 -5.84 -19.59
CA ASP A 51 -2.48 -7.21 -19.71
C ASP A 51 -3.48 -8.30 -19.26
N GLY A 52 -4.61 -7.90 -18.65
CA GLY A 52 -5.68 -8.79 -18.21
C GLY A 52 -5.32 -9.69 -17.02
N THR A 53 -4.15 -9.51 -16.39
CA THR A 53 -3.67 -10.37 -15.30
C THR A 53 -3.19 -9.61 -14.08
N THR A 54 -2.64 -8.40 -14.27
CA THR A 54 -2.11 -7.58 -13.19
C THR A 54 -3.24 -6.80 -12.53
N THR A 55 -3.55 -7.13 -11.27
CA THR A 55 -4.48 -6.37 -10.44
C THR A 55 -3.69 -5.39 -9.58
N LEU A 56 -3.76 -4.10 -9.90
CA LEU A 56 -3.14 -3.04 -9.11
C LEU A 56 -4.04 -2.68 -7.92
N LEU A 57 -3.45 -2.45 -6.74
CA LEU A 57 -4.12 -1.88 -5.56
C LEU A 57 -3.39 -0.60 -5.12
N VAL A 58 -4.15 0.47 -4.85
CA VAL A 58 -3.60 1.78 -4.48
C VAL A 58 -4.39 2.45 -3.35
N THR A 59 -3.71 3.30 -2.59
CA THR A 59 -4.27 4.39 -1.80
C THR A 59 -3.52 5.68 -2.13
N ASP A 60 -4.21 6.81 -2.02
CA ASP A 60 -3.68 8.15 -2.26
C ASP A 60 -3.00 8.77 -1.03
N LEU A 61 -2.91 8.04 0.09
CA LEU A 61 -2.23 8.49 1.31
C LEU A 61 -0.83 9.09 1.07
N ALA A 62 -0.01 8.41 0.29
CA ALA A 62 1.33 8.86 -0.10
C ALA A 62 1.74 8.31 -1.47
N GLY A 63 0.96 8.66 -2.50
CA GLY A 63 1.31 8.37 -3.89
C GLY A 63 1.40 6.88 -4.24
N GLY A 64 0.70 6.01 -3.51
CA GLY A 64 0.70 4.55 -3.71
C GLY A 64 1.38 3.72 -2.62
N TRP A 65 2.03 4.36 -1.63
CA TRP A 65 2.52 3.64 -0.46
C TRP A 65 1.36 3.04 0.35
N ILE A 66 1.50 1.78 0.75
CA ILE A 66 0.52 1.06 1.57
C ILE A 66 1.03 0.99 3.02
N PRO A 67 0.29 1.52 4.01
CA PRO A 67 0.65 1.46 5.43
C PRO A 67 0.95 0.05 5.95
N PRO A 68 1.79 -0.08 7.00
CA PRO A 68 2.21 -1.38 7.54
C PRO A 68 1.08 -2.17 8.20
N HIS A 69 0.06 -1.51 8.76
CA HIS A 69 -1.07 -2.18 9.40
C HIS A 69 -2.05 -2.83 8.42
N ILE A 70 -1.90 -2.57 7.13
CA ILE A 70 -2.77 -3.09 6.08
C ILE A 70 -2.23 -4.40 5.55
N ARG A 71 -2.99 -5.47 5.78
CA ARG A 71 -2.76 -6.80 5.23
C ARG A 71 -3.35 -6.87 3.83
N LEU A 72 -2.53 -7.33 2.88
CA LEU A 72 -2.87 -7.30 1.47
C LEU A 72 -3.60 -8.59 1.03
N PRO A 73 -4.68 -8.48 0.23
CA PRO A 73 -5.28 -9.61 -0.45
C PRO A 73 -4.27 -10.33 -1.36
N ALA A 74 -4.47 -11.64 -1.57
CA ALA A 74 -3.65 -12.40 -2.51
C ALA A 74 -3.69 -11.83 -3.94
N HIS A 75 -2.59 -11.97 -4.68
CA HIS A 75 -2.48 -11.63 -6.10
C HIS A 75 -2.73 -10.15 -6.47
N VAL A 76 -2.49 -9.23 -5.54
CA VAL A 76 -2.41 -7.79 -5.83
C VAL A 76 -0.98 -7.37 -6.13
N THR A 77 -0.83 -6.37 -6.98
CA THR A 77 0.42 -5.67 -7.28
C THR A 77 0.31 -4.24 -6.77
N LEU A 78 1.43 -3.69 -6.28
CA LEU A 78 1.50 -2.31 -5.81
C LEU A 78 2.18 -1.44 -6.86
N LEU A 79 1.97 -0.12 -6.75
CA LEU A 79 2.78 0.84 -7.48
C LEU A 79 4.25 0.77 -7.02
N GLU A 80 5.18 0.95 -7.96
CA GLU A 80 6.59 1.12 -7.60
C GLU A 80 6.81 2.44 -6.85
N PRO A 81 7.76 2.48 -5.89
CA PRO A 81 8.20 3.70 -5.24
C PRO A 81 8.61 4.77 -6.27
N SER A 82 7.90 5.89 -6.29
CA SER A 82 8.19 7.02 -7.16
C SER A 82 7.51 8.27 -6.64
N ALA A 83 8.13 9.43 -6.86
CA ALA A 83 7.47 10.71 -6.69
C ALA A 83 6.25 10.78 -7.64
N ARG A 84 5.09 11.15 -7.10
CA ARG A 84 3.85 11.41 -7.85
C ARG A 84 3.26 12.76 -7.42
N ARG A 85 2.34 13.30 -8.21
CA ARG A 85 1.63 14.55 -7.86
C ARG A 85 0.87 14.36 -6.52
N HIS A 86 0.87 15.39 -5.68
CA HIS A 86 0.33 15.29 -4.32
C HIS A 86 -1.21 15.26 -4.29
N ASP A 87 -1.83 15.79 -5.35
CA ASP A 87 -3.26 15.89 -5.58
C ASP A 87 -3.83 14.73 -6.42
N ALA A 88 -3.01 13.70 -6.73
CA ALA A 88 -3.50 12.49 -7.40
C ALA A 88 -4.39 11.69 -6.44
N ASN A 89 -5.66 11.60 -6.77
CA ASN A 89 -6.60 10.70 -6.09
C ASN A 89 -6.35 9.22 -6.46
N VAL A 90 -7.04 8.30 -5.81
CA VAL A 90 -6.90 6.85 -6.08
C VAL A 90 -7.18 6.43 -7.54
N VAL A 91 -8.09 7.08 -8.26
CA VAL A 91 -8.41 6.76 -9.66
C VAL A 91 -7.27 7.21 -10.58
N ASP A 92 -6.73 8.39 -10.32
CA ASP A 92 -5.56 8.92 -11.02
C ASP A 92 -4.33 8.00 -10.88
N LEU A 93 -4.15 7.42 -9.69
CA LEU A 93 -3.03 6.51 -9.38
C LEU A 93 -3.15 5.16 -10.10
N LEU A 94 -4.36 4.72 -10.46
CA LEU A 94 -4.54 3.49 -11.23
C LEU A 94 -3.94 3.59 -12.64
N GLY A 95 -3.97 4.78 -13.26
CA GLY A 95 -3.54 4.97 -14.65
C GLY A 95 -4.38 4.16 -15.65
N ALA A 96 -3.75 3.57 -16.66
CA ALA A 96 -4.45 2.73 -17.65
C ALA A 96 -4.91 1.40 -17.03
N ILE A 97 -6.23 1.20 -17.01
CA ILE A 97 -6.94 0.02 -16.51
C ILE A 97 -8.15 -0.31 -17.39
N THR A 98 -8.59 -1.57 -17.38
CA THR A 98 -9.77 -2.06 -18.13
C THR A 98 -11.04 -2.12 -17.28
N VAL A 99 -10.88 -2.41 -15.99
CA VAL A 99 -11.93 -2.50 -14.97
C VAL A 99 -11.35 -1.94 -13.67
N ALA A 100 -12.15 -1.19 -12.90
CA ALA A 100 -11.71 -0.63 -11.62
C ALA A 100 -12.84 -0.58 -10.60
N ALA A 101 -12.49 -0.78 -9.34
CA ALA A 101 -13.33 -0.55 -8.18
C ALA A 101 -12.66 0.46 -7.26
N ALA A 102 -13.45 1.24 -6.52
CA ALA A 102 -12.93 2.24 -5.60
C ALA A 102 -13.81 2.34 -4.36
N HIS A 103 -13.17 2.75 -3.26
CA HIS A 103 -13.78 3.09 -1.99
C HIS A 103 -13.38 4.52 -1.65
N HIS A 104 -14.35 5.34 -1.29
CA HIS A 104 -14.12 6.69 -0.81
C HIS A 104 -13.96 6.69 0.71
N ALA A 105 -12.99 7.44 1.21
CA ALA A 105 -12.74 7.62 2.64
C ALA A 105 -14.02 7.82 3.45
N ASN A 106 -14.11 7.12 4.58
CA ASN A 106 -15.22 7.12 5.54
C ASN A 106 -16.57 6.62 5.01
N THR A 107 -16.60 6.02 3.82
CA THR A 107 -17.80 5.33 3.33
C THR A 107 -18.00 4.03 4.10
N TYR A 108 -19.25 3.62 4.28
CA TYR A 108 -19.56 2.34 4.89
C TYR A 108 -19.00 1.19 4.05
N VAL A 109 -18.35 0.22 4.70
CA VAL A 109 -17.90 -1.03 4.10
C VAL A 109 -18.71 -2.15 4.71
N ALA A 110 -19.32 -2.99 3.87
CA ALA A 110 -20.11 -4.11 4.35
C ALA A 110 -19.24 -5.14 5.10
N GLU A 111 -19.85 -5.83 6.06
CA GLU A 111 -19.25 -6.96 6.75
C GLU A 111 -18.76 -8.03 5.77
N PRO A 112 -17.68 -8.75 6.10
CA PRO A 112 -17.10 -9.75 5.21
C PRO A 112 -18.07 -10.90 4.93
N GLY A 113 -18.23 -11.23 3.65
CA GLY A 113 -18.98 -12.39 3.17
C GLY A 113 -18.14 -13.66 3.10
N SER A 114 -18.76 -14.77 2.69
CA SER A 114 -18.07 -16.06 2.47
C SER A 114 -17.07 -16.04 1.30
N ASP A 115 -17.15 -15.03 0.44
CA ASP A 115 -16.28 -14.81 -0.70
C ASP A 115 -15.17 -13.76 -0.44
N GLU A 116 -14.91 -13.44 0.83
CA GLU A 116 -13.83 -12.52 1.20
C GLU A 116 -12.45 -13.07 0.74
N PRO A 117 -11.61 -12.24 0.11
CA PRO A 117 -10.29 -12.68 -0.33
C PRO A 117 -9.35 -12.93 0.86
N ALA A 118 -8.51 -13.96 0.74
CA ALA A 118 -7.48 -14.24 1.73
C ALA A 118 -6.41 -13.14 1.78
N LEU A 119 -6.06 -12.69 2.98
CA LEU A 119 -5.07 -11.63 3.25
C LEU A 119 -3.63 -12.19 3.32
N SER A 120 -3.18 -12.81 2.24
CA SER A 120 -1.88 -13.48 2.14
C SER A 120 -0.90 -12.84 1.13
N GLY A 121 -1.25 -11.66 0.61
CA GLY A 121 -0.52 -10.97 -0.46
C GLY A 121 0.66 -10.11 -0.02
N ASP A 122 0.87 -9.90 1.29
CA ASP A 122 1.87 -8.94 1.79
C ASP A 122 3.28 -9.18 1.26
N ARG A 123 3.79 -10.40 1.44
CA ARG A 123 5.15 -10.74 1.01
C ARG A 123 5.36 -10.56 -0.50
N PRO A 124 4.58 -11.18 -1.40
CA PRO A 124 4.81 -11.02 -2.84
C PRO A 124 4.63 -9.57 -3.32
N ALA A 125 3.63 -8.84 -2.79
CA ALA A 125 3.34 -7.49 -3.24
C ALA A 125 4.40 -6.47 -2.78
N ARG A 126 4.87 -6.56 -1.54
CA ARG A 126 5.83 -5.61 -0.96
C ARG A 126 7.29 -5.94 -1.33
N SER A 127 7.62 -7.21 -1.59
CA SER A 127 8.95 -7.63 -2.07
C SER A 127 9.27 -7.18 -3.51
N ALA A 128 8.28 -6.68 -4.25
CA ALA A 128 8.47 -6.16 -5.61
C ALA A 128 9.13 -4.77 -5.63
N ALA A 129 9.22 -4.08 -4.48
CA ALA A 129 9.92 -2.80 -4.42
C ALA A 129 11.41 -2.97 -4.80
N PRO A 130 11.99 -2.02 -5.58
CA PRO A 130 13.41 -2.06 -5.90
C PRO A 130 14.29 -2.15 -4.65
N PRO A 131 15.41 -2.90 -4.69
CA PRO A 131 16.32 -2.95 -3.57
C PRO A 131 16.96 -1.58 -3.34
N VAL A 132 17.04 -1.17 -2.07
CA VAL A 132 17.80 0.00 -1.64
C VAL A 132 19.26 -0.40 -1.47
N ASP A 133 20.16 0.32 -2.14
CA ASP A 133 21.60 0.12 -1.99
C ASP A 133 22.03 0.39 -0.54
N GLU A 134 22.84 -0.52 0.00
CA GLU A 134 23.32 -0.44 1.39
C GLU A 134 22.19 -0.15 2.41
N LEU A 135 21.07 -0.91 2.33
CA LEU A 135 19.86 -0.76 3.16
C LEU A 135 20.14 -0.32 4.61
N GLY A 136 21.08 -0.98 5.29
CA GLY A 136 21.46 -0.67 6.66
C GLY A 136 22.03 0.73 6.85
N PRO A 137 23.20 1.04 6.26
CA PRO A 137 23.76 2.40 6.24
C PRO A 137 22.76 3.48 5.79
N THR A 138 22.00 3.22 4.73
CA THR A 138 21.02 4.17 4.19
C THR A 138 19.91 4.47 5.19
N LEU A 139 19.36 3.45 5.88
CA LEU A 139 18.37 3.65 6.93
C LEU A 139 18.91 4.46 8.11
N VAL A 140 20.11 4.10 8.62
CA VAL A 140 20.72 4.82 9.75
C VAL A 140 20.96 6.28 9.40
N GLU A 141 21.43 6.56 8.19
CA GLU A 141 21.68 7.92 7.73
C GLU A 141 20.37 8.71 7.54
N ALA A 142 19.33 8.09 7.00
CA ALA A 142 18.01 8.70 6.86
C ALA A 142 17.44 9.09 8.23
N VAL A 143 17.49 8.19 9.21
CA VAL A 143 17.06 8.46 10.59
C VAL A 143 17.89 9.58 11.20
N ARG A 144 19.23 9.53 11.07
CA ARG A 144 20.14 10.53 11.65
C ARG A 144 19.90 11.96 11.13
N ARG A 145 19.53 12.11 9.86
CA ARG A 145 19.27 13.42 9.23
C ARG A 145 17.87 13.96 9.48
N ARG A 146 16.96 13.14 10.02
CA ARG A 146 15.55 13.50 10.13
C ARG A 146 15.28 14.23 11.44
N ASP A 147 15.15 15.55 11.33
CA ASP A 147 14.65 16.39 12.41
C ASP A 147 13.15 16.09 12.64
N GLY A 148 12.78 15.70 13.86
CA GLY A 148 11.37 15.40 14.23
C GLY A 148 11.08 13.95 14.60
N LEU A 149 11.96 13.01 14.25
CA LEU A 149 11.80 11.62 14.68
C LEU A 149 11.83 11.49 16.21
N PRO A 150 11.01 10.59 16.79
CA PRO A 150 11.07 10.31 18.21
C PRO A 150 12.44 9.76 18.59
N ARG A 151 12.94 10.13 19.77
CA ARG A 151 14.29 9.74 20.23
C ARG A 151 14.55 8.24 20.17
N ILE A 152 13.50 7.44 20.35
CA ILE A 152 13.61 5.98 20.29
C ILE A 152 14.11 5.51 18.91
N ALA A 153 13.67 6.13 17.81
CA ALA A 153 14.11 5.78 16.47
C ALA A 153 15.63 5.97 16.31
N GLN A 154 16.17 7.08 16.84
CA GLN A 154 17.61 7.36 16.86
C GLN A 154 18.39 6.31 17.67
N ALA A 155 17.82 5.87 18.80
CA ALA A 155 18.45 4.89 19.68
C ALA A 155 18.50 3.50 19.05
N VAL A 156 17.42 3.07 18.37
CA VAL A 156 17.26 1.67 17.94
C VAL A 156 17.65 1.40 16.49
N ALA A 157 17.73 2.41 15.62
CA ALA A 157 18.01 2.20 14.19
C ALA A 157 19.35 1.49 13.93
N ALA A 158 20.44 1.98 14.54
CA ALA A 158 21.75 1.39 14.32
C ALA A 158 21.93 0.01 14.99
N PRO A 159 21.43 -0.24 16.21
CA PRO A 159 21.37 -1.59 16.79
C PRO A 159 20.55 -2.60 15.96
N ALA A 160 19.39 -2.18 15.44
CA ALA A 160 18.54 -3.01 14.59
C ALA A 160 19.28 -3.44 13.30
N VAL A 161 19.92 -2.49 12.61
CA VAL A 161 20.72 -2.75 11.41
C VAL A 161 21.90 -3.68 11.70
N ARG A 162 22.60 -3.48 12.82
CA ARG A 162 23.74 -4.33 13.20
C ARG A 162 23.35 -5.68 13.79
N LYS A 163 22.05 -5.94 14.01
CA LYS A 163 21.52 -7.14 14.68
C LYS A 163 22.18 -7.38 16.03
N THR A 164 22.49 -6.31 16.77
CA THR A 164 23.12 -6.38 18.10
C THR A 164 22.12 -6.52 19.24
N GLY A 165 20.82 -6.56 18.93
CA GLY A 165 19.72 -6.60 19.89
C GLY A 165 19.19 -5.21 20.24
N VAL A 166 17.88 -5.14 20.49
CA VAL A 166 17.13 -3.98 20.99
C VAL A 166 16.35 -4.46 22.20
N LEU A 167 16.25 -3.66 23.27
CA LEU A 167 15.55 -4.07 24.49
C LEU A 167 14.04 -4.15 24.24
N GLU A 168 13.34 -5.07 24.92
CA GLU A 168 11.88 -5.19 24.75
C GLU A 168 11.14 -3.87 25.06
N SER A 169 11.58 -3.13 26.09
CA SER A 169 11.04 -1.81 26.41
C SER A 169 11.26 -0.78 25.31
N GLU A 170 12.37 -0.88 24.57
CA GLU A 170 12.65 0.00 23.43
C GLU A 170 11.79 -0.36 22.22
N ILE A 171 11.52 -1.66 22.02
CA ILE A 171 10.59 -2.16 20.99
C ILE A 171 9.17 -1.68 21.29
N GLU A 172 8.72 -1.79 22.55
CA GLU A 172 7.40 -1.29 22.98
C GLU A 172 7.27 0.21 22.73
N MET A 173 8.26 1.02 23.16
CA MET A 173 8.28 2.46 22.90
C MET A 173 8.28 2.81 21.40
N LEU A 174 8.96 2.02 20.56
CA LEU A 174 8.94 2.20 19.10
C LEU A 174 7.52 1.94 18.55
N ARG A 175 6.88 0.85 18.98
CA ARG A 175 5.53 0.47 18.54
C ARG A 175 4.48 1.49 18.97
N GLU A 176 4.61 2.07 20.17
CA GLU A 176 3.78 3.20 20.60
C GLU A 176 3.94 4.39 19.66
N CYS A 177 5.18 4.77 19.31
CA CYS A 177 5.43 5.86 18.37
C CYS A 177 4.83 5.59 16.97
N VAL A 178 4.91 4.33 16.48
CA VAL A 178 4.29 3.92 15.21
C VAL A 178 2.76 4.05 15.28
N SER A 179 2.14 3.63 16.39
CA SER A 179 0.70 3.75 16.59
C SER A 179 0.25 5.21 16.67
N ASP A 180 0.99 6.05 17.40
CA ASP A 180 0.68 7.47 17.55
C ASP A 180 0.75 8.22 16.22
N ILE A 181 1.80 7.98 15.41
CA ILE A 181 1.93 8.62 14.11
C ILE A 181 0.88 8.12 13.13
N GLN A 182 0.57 6.82 13.14
CA GLN A 182 -0.53 6.25 12.36
C GLN A 182 -1.84 6.96 12.72
N HIS A 183 -2.18 7.04 14.00
CA HIS A 183 -3.41 7.66 14.46
C HIS A 183 -3.49 9.14 14.05
N SER A 184 -2.39 9.88 14.24
CA SER A 184 -2.29 11.30 13.86
C SER A 184 -2.51 11.51 12.37
N VAL A 185 -1.78 10.77 11.51
CA VAL A 185 -1.89 10.85 10.04
C VAL A 185 -3.30 10.49 9.59
N MET A 186 -3.87 9.39 10.09
CA MET A 186 -5.22 8.96 9.70
C MET A 186 -6.31 9.95 10.12
N THR A 187 -6.12 10.66 11.24
CA THR A 187 -7.07 11.68 11.71
C THR A 187 -6.99 12.96 10.87
N ALA A 188 -5.80 13.30 10.38
CA ALA A 188 -5.59 14.49 9.57
C ALA A 188 -5.90 14.28 8.07
N TYR A 189 -5.96 13.03 7.61
CA TYR A 189 -6.28 12.69 6.23
C TYR A 189 -7.61 13.34 5.76
N PRO A 190 -7.68 13.94 4.56
CA PRO A 190 -6.67 13.95 3.49
C PRO A 190 -5.66 15.11 3.56
N HIS A 191 -5.68 15.91 4.63
CA HIS A 191 -4.84 17.10 4.81
C HIS A 191 -3.66 16.84 5.79
N HIS A 192 -3.21 15.58 5.87
CA HIS A 192 -2.09 15.18 6.71
C HIS A 192 -0.77 15.78 6.21
N ASP A 193 0.18 15.97 7.11
CA ASP A 193 1.52 16.41 6.77
C ASP A 193 2.30 15.29 6.06
N PRO A 194 2.80 15.50 4.83
CA PRO A 194 3.65 14.52 4.15
C PRO A 194 4.92 14.16 4.93
N ALA A 195 5.45 15.08 5.74
CA ALA A 195 6.61 14.80 6.58
C ALA A 195 6.28 13.73 7.65
N ALA A 196 5.09 13.78 8.26
CA ALA A 196 4.65 12.76 9.21
C ALA A 196 4.52 11.38 8.56
N VAL A 197 4.10 11.29 7.29
CA VAL A 197 4.07 10.01 6.57
C VAL A 197 5.49 9.48 6.31
N GLY A 198 6.44 10.37 5.96
CA GLY A 198 7.85 9.98 5.82
C GLY A 198 8.45 9.46 7.14
N ASP A 199 8.13 10.10 8.26
CA ASP A 199 8.55 9.64 9.59
C ASP A 199 7.98 8.26 9.89
N TRP A 200 6.70 8.04 9.56
CA TRP A 200 6.05 6.75 9.73
C TRP A 200 6.70 5.65 8.88
N MET A 201 7.10 5.94 7.64
CA MET A 201 7.87 5.00 6.81
C MET A 201 9.19 4.60 7.46
N LEU A 202 9.93 5.54 8.04
CA LEU A 202 11.20 5.23 8.73
C LEU A 202 10.97 4.39 9.98
N LEU A 203 9.96 4.72 10.79
CA LEU A 203 9.61 3.92 11.97
C LEU A 203 9.20 2.49 11.59
N ALA A 204 8.38 2.34 10.55
CA ALA A 204 7.97 1.03 10.02
C ALA A 204 9.16 0.24 9.46
N ALA A 205 10.15 0.90 8.85
CA ALA A 205 11.36 0.24 8.37
C ALA A 205 12.22 -0.30 9.53
N ILE A 206 12.37 0.47 10.61
CA ILE A 206 13.09 0.04 11.81
C ILE A 206 12.38 -1.14 12.47
N GLU A 207 11.06 -1.06 12.67
CA GLU A 207 10.26 -2.14 13.26
C GLU A 207 10.38 -3.42 12.42
N ALA A 208 10.27 -3.32 11.09
CA ALA A 208 10.47 -4.44 10.19
C ALA A 208 11.86 -5.08 10.30
N LEU A 209 12.93 -4.29 10.50
CA LEU A 209 14.26 -4.85 10.73
C LEU A 209 14.39 -5.59 12.06
N ILE A 210 13.80 -5.04 13.12
CA ILE A 210 13.77 -5.67 14.45
C ILE A 210 13.06 -7.04 14.36
N ASP A 211 11.96 -7.12 13.62
CA ASP A 211 11.20 -8.36 13.39
C ASP A 211 11.86 -9.29 12.35
N GLY A 212 13.02 -8.94 11.81
CA GLY A 212 13.76 -9.75 10.83
C GLY A 212 13.13 -9.79 9.44
N HIS A 213 12.33 -8.79 9.09
CA HIS A 213 11.64 -8.64 7.81
C HIS A 213 12.35 -7.65 6.89
N GLU A 214 13.55 -8.01 6.42
CA GLU A 214 14.38 -7.14 5.57
C GLU A 214 13.66 -6.65 4.30
N TYR A 215 12.80 -7.47 3.69
CA TYR A 215 12.01 -7.07 2.52
C TYR A 215 10.99 -5.96 2.82
N LEU A 216 10.42 -5.92 4.04
CA LEU A 216 9.52 -4.83 4.46
C LEU A 216 10.31 -3.57 4.80
N ALA A 217 11.45 -3.72 5.47
CA ALA A 217 12.35 -2.60 5.71
C ALA A 217 12.78 -1.94 4.39
N ASN A 218 13.14 -2.74 3.40
CA ASN A 218 13.43 -2.29 2.04
C ASN A 218 12.23 -1.56 1.42
N TYR A 219 11.03 -2.14 1.47
CA TYR A 219 9.81 -1.52 0.94
C TYR A 219 9.58 -0.13 1.54
N HIS A 220 9.61 0.00 2.86
CA HIS A 220 9.36 1.27 3.55
C HIS A 220 10.45 2.31 3.26
N LEU A 221 11.72 1.91 3.24
CA LEU A 221 12.82 2.83 2.94
C LEU A 221 12.82 3.29 1.47
N ALA A 222 12.56 2.39 0.52
CA ALA A 222 12.48 2.75 -0.89
C ALA A 222 11.37 3.79 -1.15
N TRP A 223 10.23 3.65 -0.48
CA TRP A 223 9.16 4.66 -0.53
C TRP A 223 9.58 5.98 0.12
N PHE A 224 10.23 5.94 1.28
CA PHE A 224 10.73 7.14 1.95
C PHE A 224 11.69 7.93 1.05
N GLU A 225 12.66 7.27 0.41
CA GLU A 225 13.61 7.92 -0.51
C GLU A 225 12.86 8.54 -1.69
N ALA A 226 11.99 7.77 -2.35
CA ALA A 226 11.26 8.20 -3.53
C ALA A 226 10.41 9.46 -3.31
N ILE A 227 9.80 9.61 -2.12
CA ILE A 227 8.97 10.78 -1.81
C ILE A 227 9.77 11.94 -1.21
N SER A 228 10.87 11.66 -0.50
CA SER A 228 11.71 12.68 0.14
C SER A 228 12.60 13.44 -0.86
N HIS A 229 13.03 12.79 -1.95
CA HIS A 229 13.83 13.44 -3.00
C HIS A 229 13.13 14.63 -3.69
N ARG A 230 11.80 14.73 -3.60
CA ARG A 230 11.03 15.84 -4.18
C ARG A 230 11.03 17.12 -3.32
N GLY A 231 11.36 17.02 -2.03
CA GLY A 231 11.38 18.18 -1.12
C GLY A 231 12.64 19.05 -1.22
N GLY A 232 13.64 18.62 -1.98
CA GLY A 232 14.92 19.32 -2.18
C GLY A 232 15.17 19.84 -3.59
N SER A 233 14.15 19.82 -4.47
CA SER A 233 14.17 20.39 -5.83
C SER A 233 13.20 21.56 -5.91
#